data_AF-A0A2V8TPZ6-F1
#
_entry.id   AF-A0A2V8TPZ6-F1
#
_cell.length_a   1.000
_cell.length_b   1.000
_cell.length_c   1.000
_cell.angle_alpha   90.00
_cell.angle_beta   90.00
_cell.angle_gamma   90.00
#
_symmetry.space_group_name_H-M   'P 1'
#
loop_
_entity.id
_entity.type
_entity.pdbx_description
1 polymer ?
#
loop_
_entity_poly.entity_id
_entity_poly.type
_entity_poly.pdbx_seq_one_letter_code
_entity_poly.pdbx_strand_id
1 'polypeptide(L)'
;MSGFHQLRDFRYRLTVDTAVISTLNGKPRVVTIPAKSTITILDGPFNGARLVEIFWEGKTLMMFTADLKAHAELVDRKKMGISD
;
A
#
# COMPACT_ATOMS: atom_id res chain seq x y z
N MET A 1 8.41 -20.31 -8.54
CA MET A 1 7.36 -20.06 -7.51
C MET A 1 8.08 -19.63 -6.25
N SER A 2 7.93 -18.35 -5.84
CA SER A 2 8.24 -17.83 -4.49
C SER A 2 8.00 -16.32 -4.48
N GLY A 3 7.27 -15.81 -3.48
CA GLY A 3 7.56 -14.49 -2.91
C GLY A 3 6.45 -13.44 -2.75
N PHE A 4 5.24 -13.58 -3.33
CA PHE A 4 4.28 -12.44 -3.29
C PHE A 4 3.55 -12.26 -1.95
N HIS A 5 3.55 -13.27 -1.08
CA HIS A 5 3.11 -13.14 0.32
C HIS A 5 4.10 -12.38 1.21
N GLN A 6 5.29 -12.03 0.72
CA GLN A 6 6.33 -11.46 1.57
C GLN A 6 6.18 -9.96 1.84
N LEU A 7 5.42 -9.20 1.05
CA LEU A 7 5.33 -7.74 1.21
C LEU A 7 4.26 -7.28 2.20
N ARG A 8 3.43 -8.18 2.71
CA ARG A 8 2.49 -7.85 3.78
C ARG A 8 3.27 -7.31 4.98
N ASP A 9 2.73 -6.24 5.57
CA ASP A 9 3.33 -5.48 6.68
C ASP A 9 4.58 -4.66 6.31
N PHE A 10 4.95 -4.57 5.02
CA PHE A 10 6.02 -3.67 4.60
C PHE A 10 5.51 -2.24 4.59
N ARG A 11 6.34 -1.33 5.09
CA ARG A 11 6.06 0.10 5.12
C ARG A 11 6.87 0.81 4.06
N TYR A 12 6.18 1.58 3.24
CA TYR A 12 6.79 2.37 2.19
C TYR A 12 6.54 3.84 2.42
N ARG A 13 7.53 4.68 2.14
CA ARG A 13 7.39 6.13 2.13
C ARG A 13 7.25 6.60 0.69
N LEU A 14 6.19 7.34 0.40
CA LEU A 14 5.98 7.91 -0.92
C LEU A 14 6.95 9.05 -1.18
N THR A 15 7.50 9.13 -2.38
CA THR A 15 8.42 10.20 -2.79
C THR A 15 7.72 11.35 -3.49
N VAL A 16 6.52 11.12 -4.02
CA VAL A 16 5.65 12.13 -4.65
C VAL A 16 4.19 11.96 -4.20
N ASP A 17 3.37 12.98 -4.45
CA ASP A 17 1.92 12.89 -4.28
C ASP A 17 1.37 11.78 -5.17
N THR A 18 0.62 10.85 -4.59
CA THR A 18 0.19 9.64 -5.29
C THR A 18 -1.32 9.46 -5.22
N ALA A 19 -1.95 9.20 -6.37
CA ALA A 19 -3.37 8.92 -6.47
C ALA A 19 -3.67 7.47 -6.06
N VAL A 20 -4.64 7.30 -5.17
CA VAL A 20 -5.14 6.00 -4.69
C VAL A 20 -6.65 5.95 -4.77
N ILE A 21 -7.21 4.75 -4.68
CA ILE A 21 -8.65 4.52 -4.76
C ILE A 21 -9.17 4.19 -3.36
N SER A 22 -10.10 5.00 -2.86
CA SER A 22 -10.94 4.69 -1.70
C SER A 22 -12.27 4.13 -2.19
N THR A 23 -12.80 3.13 -1.49
CA THR A 23 -14.18 2.68 -1.71
C THR A 23 -15.06 3.23 -0.60
N LEU A 24 -15.98 4.14 -0.94
CA LEU A 24 -16.97 4.68 0.01
C LEU A 24 -18.36 4.33 -0.48
N ASN A 25 -19.16 3.64 0.34
CA ASN A 25 -20.49 3.17 -0.01
C ASN A 25 -20.52 2.37 -1.32
N GLY A 26 -19.53 1.50 -1.53
CA GLY A 26 -19.40 0.67 -2.73
C GLY A 26 -18.96 1.43 -3.99
N LYS A 27 -18.70 2.74 -3.91
CA LYS A 27 -18.26 3.56 -5.06
C LYS A 27 -16.77 3.91 -4.95
N PRO A 28 -15.97 3.68 -6.01
CA PRO A 28 -14.58 4.08 -6.03
C PRO A 28 -14.48 5.61 -6.09
N ARG A 29 -13.56 6.17 -5.32
CA ARG A 29 -13.18 7.59 -5.32
C ARG A 29 -11.67 7.69 -5.37
N VAL A 30 -11.16 8.58 -6.21
CA VAL A 30 -9.73 8.90 -6.21
C VAL A 30 -9.44 9.84 -5.05
N VAL A 31 -8.38 9.54 -4.31
CA VAL A 31 -7.83 10.34 -3.21
C VAL A 31 -6.33 10.48 -3.45
N THR A 32 -5.76 11.61 -3.05
CA THR A 32 -4.32 11.83 -3.14
C THR A 32 -3.69 11.63 -1.76
N ILE A 33 -2.67 10.77 -1.69
CA ILE A 33 -1.78 10.67 -0.54
C ILE A 33 -0.61 11.65 -0.78
N PRO A 34 -0.34 12.59 0.14
CA PRO A 34 0.78 13.51 0.00
C PRO A 34 2.14 12.79 -0.01
N ALA A 35 3.12 13.38 -0.71
CA ALA A 35 4.51 12.95 -0.65
C ALA A 35 5.02 12.87 0.80
N LYS A 36 6.02 12.02 1.03
CA LYS A 36 6.62 11.71 2.34
C LYS A 36 5.68 10.98 3.31
N SER A 37 4.43 10.72 2.95
CA SER A 37 3.53 9.86 3.72
C SER A 37 4.03 8.43 3.76
N THR A 38 3.81 7.76 4.89
CA THR A 38 4.10 6.33 5.04
C THR A 38 2.83 5.52 4.90
N ILE A 39 2.88 4.49 4.05
CA ILE A 39 1.80 3.53 3.81
C ILE A 39 2.23 2.14 4.26
N THR A 40 1.29 1.29 4.62
CA THR A 40 1.56 -0.13 4.93
C THR A 40 0.84 -1.02 3.93
N ILE A 41 1.52 -2.02 3.38
CA ILE A 41 0.89 -3.01 2.49
C ILE A 41 0.09 -4.01 3.33
N LEU A 42 -1.20 -4.16 3.02
CA LEU A 42 -2.09 -5.10 3.70
C LEU A 42 -2.20 -6.43 2.94
N ASP A 43 -2.51 -6.36 1.65
CA ASP A 43 -2.72 -7.55 0.81
C ASP A 43 -2.63 -7.21 -0.69
N GLY A 44 -2.57 -8.25 -1.53
CA GLY A 44 -2.72 -8.16 -2.99
C GLY A 44 -1.75 -9.07 -3.75
N PRO A 45 -2.20 -9.70 -4.86
CA PRO A 45 -1.30 -10.45 -5.72
C PRO A 45 -0.45 -9.48 -6.56
N PHE A 46 0.84 -9.40 -6.23
CA PHE A 46 1.85 -8.63 -6.98
C PHE A 46 2.16 -9.18 -8.38
N ASN A 47 1.44 -10.21 -8.83
CA ASN A 47 1.62 -10.92 -10.10
C ASN A 47 0.35 -10.98 -10.96
N GLY A 48 -0.44 -9.91 -11.00
CA GLY A 48 -1.53 -9.79 -11.98
C GLY A 48 -2.61 -8.77 -11.64
N ALA A 49 -2.81 -8.47 -10.35
CA ALA A 49 -3.65 -7.33 -9.97
C ALA A 49 -2.80 -6.06 -10.01
N ARG A 50 -3.19 -5.10 -10.85
CA ARG A 50 -2.49 -3.81 -10.95
C ARG A 50 -2.53 -3.04 -9.63
N LEU A 51 -3.45 -3.39 -8.73
CA LEU A 51 -3.71 -2.74 -7.45
C LEU A 51 -3.29 -3.60 -6.27
N VAL A 52 -2.76 -2.96 -5.23
CA VAL A 52 -2.50 -3.53 -3.91
C VAL A 52 -3.34 -2.81 -2.87
N GLU A 53 -3.74 -3.54 -1.83
CA GLU A 53 -4.44 -2.98 -0.69
C GLU A 53 -3.41 -2.39 0.27
N ILE A 54 -3.63 -1.15 0.67
CA ILE A 54 -2.74 -0.38 1.55
C ILE A 54 -3.52 0.20 2.72
N PHE A 55 -2.82 0.45 3.80
CA PHE A 55 -3.30 1.20 4.95
C PHE A 55 -2.61 2.55 5.04
N TRP A 56 -3.40 3.61 5.16
CA TRP A 56 -2.93 4.98 5.36
C TRP A 56 -3.95 5.77 6.19
N GLU A 57 -3.50 6.46 7.24
CA GLU A 57 -4.33 7.32 8.11
C GLU A 57 -5.66 6.68 8.56
N GLY A 58 -5.63 5.41 8.99
CA GLY A 58 -6.84 4.73 9.46
C GLY A 58 -7.73 4.18 8.35
N LYS A 59 -7.35 4.32 7.08
CA LYS A 59 -8.15 3.92 5.92
C LYS A 59 -7.46 2.82 5.13
N THR A 60 -8.28 1.88 4.68
CA THR A 60 -7.89 0.87 3.70
C THR A 60 -8.19 1.38 2.30
N LEU A 61 -7.16 1.45 1.47
CA LEU A 61 -7.19 2.05 0.13
C LEU A 61 -6.52 1.10 -0.87
N MET A 62 -6.76 1.33 -2.15
CA MET A 62 -6.15 0.57 -3.24
C MET A 62 -5.18 1.45 -4.01
N MET A 63 -3.95 0.98 -4.21
CA MET A 63 -2.88 1.72 -4.89
C MET A 63 -2.32 0.92 -6.05
N PHE A 64 -1.92 1.58 -7.14
CA PHE A 64 -1.25 0.87 -8.22
C PHE A 64 0.15 0.40 -7.80
N THR A 65 0.45 -0.85 -8.11
CA THR A 65 1.79 -1.43 -7.92
C THR A 65 2.87 -0.67 -8.68
N ALA A 66 2.53 -0.03 -9.80
CA ALA A 66 3.44 0.80 -10.58
C ALA A 66 3.90 2.03 -9.78
N ASP A 67 2.97 2.70 -9.09
CA ASP A 67 3.29 3.84 -8.23
C ASP A 67 4.16 3.39 -7.05
N LEU A 68 3.87 2.24 -6.45
CA LEU A 68 4.73 1.71 -5.38
C LEU A 68 6.16 1.43 -5.85
N LYS A 69 6.34 0.96 -7.09
CA LYS A 69 7.66 0.66 -7.67
C LYS A 69 8.43 1.90 -8.09
N ALA A 70 7.74 2.90 -8.63
CA ALA A 70 8.37 4.09 -9.20
C ALA A 70 8.52 5.24 -8.17
N HIS A 71 7.64 5.28 -7.19
CA HIS A 71 7.40 6.45 -6.34
C HIS A 71 7.37 6.15 -4.85
N ALA A 72 7.90 5.00 -4.42
CA ALA A 72 7.99 4.67 -3.02
C ALA A 72 9.32 4.01 -2.64
N GLU A 73 9.78 4.32 -1.43
CA GLU A 73 10.98 3.75 -0.84
C GLU A 73 10.59 2.85 0.33
N LEU A 74 11.20 1.66 0.41
CA LEU A 74 11.01 0.78 1.56
C LEU A 74 11.58 1.46 2.81
N VAL A 75 10.75 1.62 3.84
CA VAL A 75 11.17 2.14 5.14
C VAL A 75 11.61 0.97 6.01
N ASP A 76 10.74 -0.03 6.20
CA ASP A 76 11.02 -1.28 6.92
C ASP A 76 9.85 -2.28 6.80
N ARG A 77 9.94 -3.39 7.55
CA ARG A 77 8.85 -4.32 7.80
C ARG A 77 8.30 -4.09 9.22
N LYS A 78 7.01 -3.80 9.34
CA LYS A 78 6.33 -3.84 10.64
C LYS A 78 6.31 -5.29 11.14
N LYS A 79 7.02 -5.59 12.23
CA LYS A 79 6.73 -6.81 13.00
C LYS A 79 5.40 -6.57 13.70
N MET A 80 4.30 -7.07 13.14
CA MET A 80 3.08 -7.25 13.92
C MET A 80 3.39 -8.35 14.93
N GLY A 81 3.59 -7.97 16.19
CA GLY A 81 3.90 -8.90 17.26
C GLY A 81 2.82 -9.96 17.40
N ILE A 82 3.23 -11.23 17.44
CA ILE A 82 2.63 -12.18 18.36
C ILE A 82 2.89 -11.59 19.75
N SER A 83 1.83 -11.25 20.46
CA SER A 83 1.90 -10.94 21.88
C SER A 83 2.36 -12.21 22.61
N ASP A 84 3.41 -12.11 23.43
CA ASP A 84 3.63 -13.05 24.54
C ASP A 84 2.53 -12.88 25.60
#